data_AF-A0AAW8BF50-F1
#
_entry.id   AF-A0AAW8BF50-F1
#
_cell.length_a   1.000
_cell.length_b   1.000
_cell.length_c   1.000
_cell.angle_alpha   90.00
_cell.angle_beta   90.00
_cell.angle_gamma   90.00
#
_symmetry.space_group_name_H-M   'P 1'
#
loop_
_entity.id
_entity.type
_entity.pdbx_description
1 polymer ?
#
loop_
_entity_poly.entity_id
_entity_poly.type
_entity_poly.pdbx_seq_one_letter_code
_entity_poly.pdbx_strand_id
1 'polypeptide(L)'
;MKSIKKHTQNLYVSLGSETDVIRFSQLSNNAQLEELMKPAEFLYIQIKDLKEAKIICQNFIEYFNLGGSNWIGGRIIDEDNNFIASISYNGKIWDNEDWKLAKEIEIC
;
A
#
# COMPACT_ATOMS: atom_id res chain seq x y z
N MET A 1 9.24 -19.26 36.10
CA MET A 1 8.33 -18.24 35.58
C MET A 1 8.81 -17.82 34.20
N LYS A 2 8.17 -18.29 33.12
CA LYS A 2 8.45 -17.78 31.78
C LYS A 2 7.73 -16.45 31.63
N SER A 3 8.51 -15.37 31.58
CA SER A 3 8.00 -14.04 31.24
C SER A 3 7.33 -14.14 29.86
N ILE A 4 6.03 -13.87 29.82
CA ILE A 4 5.27 -13.79 28.58
C ILE A 4 5.77 -12.51 27.91
N LYS A 5 6.67 -12.65 26.92
CA LYS A 5 7.01 -11.55 26.02
C LYS A 5 5.70 -11.11 25.37
N LYS A 6 5.26 -9.89 25.70
CA LYS A 6 4.20 -9.19 24.97
C LYS A 6 4.75 -8.96 23.57
N HIS A 7 4.49 -9.89 22.64
CA HIS A 7 4.75 -9.67 21.23
C HIS A 7 3.75 -8.61 20.78
N THR A 8 4.14 -7.34 20.87
CA THR A 8 3.53 -6.29 20.06
C THR A 8 3.95 -6.60 18.63
N GLN A 9 3.07 -7.27 17.88
CA GLN A 9 3.28 -7.52 16.46
C GLN A 9 3.44 -6.18 15.75
N ASN A 10 4.55 -6.01 15.04
CA ASN A 10 4.80 -4.82 14.25
C ASN A 10 4.09 -5.01 12.91
N LEU A 11 3.35 -4.00 12.50
CA LEU A 11 2.66 -4.02 11.23
C LEU A 11 3.39 -3.13 10.24
N TYR A 12 3.38 -3.52 8.97
CA TYR A 12 3.98 -2.76 7.88
C TYR A 12 3.01 -2.69 6.70
N VAL A 13 2.88 -1.52 6.09
CA VAL A 13 2.12 -1.33 4.85
C VAL A 13 3.07 -1.08 3.68
N SER A 14 2.82 -1.75 2.56
CA SER A 14 3.52 -1.52 1.31
C SER A 14 2.97 -0.29 0.58
N LEU A 15 3.86 0.52 0.02
CA LEU A 15 3.57 1.59 -0.91
C LEU A 15 4.31 1.30 -2.20
N GLY A 16 3.66 1.46 -3.34
CA GLY A 16 4.28 1.20 -4.62
C GLY A 16 3.43 1.68 -5.77
N SER A 17 4.09 1.97 -6.88
CA SER A 17 3.44 2.32 -8.12
C SER A 17 4.08 1.61 -9.30
N GLU A 18 3.27 1.31 -10.32
CA GLU A 18 3.77 0.78 -11.58
C GLU A 18 3.72 1.87 -12.67
N THR A 19 4.80 1.98 -13.43
CA THR A 19 4.89 2.90 -14.58
C THR A 19 4.28 2.25 -15.81
N ASP A 20 3.30 2.91 -16.42
CA ASP A 20 2.79 2.53 -17.74
C ASP A 20 3.78 2.97 -18.83
N VAL A 21 4.62 2.04 -19.28
CA VAL A 21 5.66 2.28 -20.30
C VAL A 21 5.11 2.73 -21.65
N ILE A 22 3.89 2.31 -22.01
CA ILE A 22 3.25 2.70 -23.28
C ILE A 22 2.86 4.17 -23.19
N ARG A 23 2.20 4.54 -22.09
CA ARG A 23 1.81 5.92 -21.83
C ARG A 23 3.01 6.83 -21.66
N PHE A 24 4.08 6.36 -21.01
CA PHE A 24 5.30 7.13 -20.76
C PHE A 24 5.88 7.78 -22.03
N SER A 25 5.97 7.02 -23.13
CA SER A 25 6.48 7.54 -24.41
C SER A 25 5.64 8.66 -25.04
N GLN A 26 4.38 8.77 -24.63
CA GLN A 26 3.42 9.77 -25.12
C GLN A 26 3.37 11.01 -24.22
N LEU A 27 4.03 10.98 -23.05
CA LEU A 27 4.10 12.09 -22.11
C LEU A 27 5.06 13.18 -22.59
N SER A 28 4.81 14.42 -22.15
CA SER A 28 5.78 15.50 -22.28
C SER A 28 7.01 15.24 -21.39
N ASN A 29 8.14 15.88 -21.68
CA ASN A 29 9.37 15.69 -20.90
C ASN A 29 9.17 15.93 -19.38
N ASN A 30 8.40 16.94 -19.00
CA ASN A 30 8.13 17.23 -17.58
C ASN A 30 7.29 16.11 -16.94
N ALA A 31 6.26 15.62 -17.64
CA ALA A 31 5.44 14.53 -17.14
C ALA A 31 6.21 13.21 -17.07
N GLN A 32 7.18 12.98 -17.97
CA GLN A 32 8.10 11.84 -17.86
C GLN A 32 8.98 11.95 -16.61
N LEU A 33 9.51 13.14 -16.30
CA LEU A 33 10.29 13.34 -15.07
C LEU A 33 9.45 13.08 -13.82
N GLU A 34 8.22 13.59 -13.77
CA GLU A 34 7.28 13.31 -12.67
C GLU A 34 6.99 11.81 -12.52
N GLU A 35 6.83 11.09 -13.63
CA GLU A 35 6.61 9.63 -13.60
C GLU A 35 7.82 8.88 -13.05
N LEU A 36 9.04 9.27 -13.45
CA LEU A 36 10.28 8.65 -12.98
C LEU A 36 10.59 8.92 -11.50
N MET A 37 9.99 9.95 -10.90
CA MET A 37 10.11 10.21 -9.46
C MET A 37 9.27 9.25 -8.60
N LYS A 38 8.34 8.50 -9.21
CA LYS A 38 7.49 7.57 -8.49
C LYS A 38 8.27 6.31 -8.09
N PRO A 39 8.04 5.74 -6.91
CA PRO A 39 8.71 4.51 -6.50
C PRO A 39 8.30 3.32 -7.37
N ALA A 40 9.28 2.68 -8.01
CA ALA A 40 9.07 1.50 -8.86
C ALA A 40 8.95 0.18 -8.08
N GLU A 41 9.42 0.16 -6.82
CA GLU A 41 9.37 -1.01 -5.95
C GLU A 41 8.52 -0.75 -4.70
N PHE A 42 8.25 -1.82 -3.94
CA PHE A 42 7.54 -1.72 -2.68
C PHE A 42 8.39 -1.11 -1.58
N LEU A 43 7.95 0.04 -1.06
CA LEU A 43 8.42 0.60 0.19
C LEU A 43 7.51 0.12 1.33
N TYR A 44 8.06 -0.60 2.29
CA TYR A 44 7.32 -1.00 3.49
C TYR A 44 7.53 0.01 4.62
N ILE A 45 6.43 0.60 5.10
CA ILE A 45 6.42 1.56 6.21
C ILE A 45 5.75 0.93 7.42
N GLN A 46 6.38 1.03 8.58
CA GLN A 46 5.81 0.56 9.84
C GLN A 46 4.57 1.40 10.21
N ILE A 47 3.52 0.72 10.66
CA ILE A 47 2.24 1.30 11.07
C ILE A 47 1.84 0.79 12.47
N LYS A 48 1.01 1.57 13.16
CA LYS A 48 0.44 1.22 14.46
C LYS A 48 -0.87 0.47 14.32
N ASP A 49 -1.67 0.83 13.30
CA ASP A 49 -2.99 0.27 13.05
C ASP A 49 -3.42 0.45 11.57
N LEU A 50 -4.56 -0.16 11.22
CA LEU A 50 -5.12 -0.11 9.88
C LEU A 50 -5.61 1.29 9.46
N LYS A 51 -5.91 2.17 10.43
CA LYS A 51 -6.34 3.55 10.15
C LYS A 51 -5.16 4.40 9.70
N GLU A 52 -4.01 4.27 10.36
CA GLU A 52 -2.76 4.89 9.94
C GLU A 52 -2.33 4.37 8.55
N ALA A 53 -2.44 3.06 8.30
CA ALA A 53 -2.16 2.48 6.98
C ALA A 53 -3.00 3.12 5.87
N LYS A 54 -4.31 3.27 6.09
CA LYS A 54 -5.23 3.90 5.14
C LYS A 54 -4.81 5.34 4.83
N ILE A 55 -4.49 6.13 5.85
CA ILE A 55 -4.06 7.52 5.68
C ILE A 55 -2.75 7.58 4.87
N ILE A 56 -1.77 6.73 5.20
CA ILE A 56 -0.49 6.70 4.48
C ILE A 56 -0.68 6.32 3.01
N CYS A 57 -1.47 5.27 2.71
CA CYS A 57 -1.76 4.87 1.34
C CYS A 57 -2.45 5.99 0.54
N GLN A 58 -3.47 6.62 1.13
CA GLN A 58 -4.20 7.70 0.46
C GLN A 58 -3.32 8.92 0.21
N ASN A 59 -2.49 9.31 1.19
CA ASN A 59 -1.54 10.41 1.02
C ASN A 59 -0.49 10.11 -0.07
N PHE A 60 -0.01 8.87 -0.15
CA PHE A 60 0.92 8.45 -1.20
C PHE A 60 0.30 8.52 -2.59
N ILE A 61 -0.92 8.01 -2.72
CA ILE A 61 -1.71 8.06 -3.97
C ILE A 61 -1.93 9.50 -4.41
N GLU A 62 -2.31 10.39 -3.49
CA GLU A 62 -2.54 11.80 -3.78
C GLU A 62 -1.23 12.52 -4.16
N TYR A 63 -0.16 12.31 -3.39
CA TYR A 63 1.13 12.96 -3.62
C TYR A 63 1.71 12.64 -5.01
N PHE A 64 1.61 11.38 -5.44
CA PHE A 64 2.08 10.95 -6.76
C PHE A 64 1.01 10.98 -7.84
N ASN A 65 -0.19 11.48 -7.53
CA ASN A 65 -1.35 11.53 -8.42
C ASN A 65 -1.58 10.19 -9.16
N LEU A 66 -1.61 9.10 -8.39
CA LEU A 66 -1.73 7.76 -8.96
C LEU A 66 -3.15 7.48 -9.44
N GLY A 67 -3.26 6.78 -10.57
CA GLY A 67 -4.52 6.13 -10.96
C GLY A 67 -4.65 4.76 -10.29
N GLY A 68 -5.87 4.23 -10.25
CA GLY A 68 -6.13 2.90 -9.69
C GLY A 68 -5.37 1.77 -10.40
N SER A 69 -5.08 1.92 -11.70
CA SER A 69 -4.25 0.98 -12.47
C SER A 69 -2.77 1.03 -12.12
N ASN A 70 -2.31 2.13 -11.51
CA ASN A 70 -0.90 2.34 -11.19
C ASN A 70 -0.62 2.02 -9.72
N TRP A 71 -1.65 1.85 -8.90
CA TRP A 71 -1.52 1.49 -7.49
C TRP A 71 -1.29 -0.01 -7.34
N ILE A 72 -0.08 -0.39 -6.94
CA ILE A 72 0.28 -1.78 -6.66
C ILE A 72 0.48 -2.04 -5.15
N GLY A 73 0.48 -0.99 -4.33
CA GLY A 73 0.70 -1.07 -2.88
C GLY A 73 -0.53 -1.50 -2.08
N GLY A 74 -0.46 -1.27 -0.77
CA GLY A 74 -1.56 -1.45 0.17
C GLY A 74 -1.58 -2.79 0.87
N ARG A 75 -0.71 -3.73 0.52
CA ARG A 75 -0.52 -4.98 1.27
C ARG A 75 0.02 -4.68 2.66
N ILE A 76 -0.63 -5.21 3.69
CA ILE A 76 -0.25 -5.09 5.10
C ILE A 76 0.25 -6.43 5.60
N ILE A 77 1.41 -6.42 6.24
CA ILE A 77 2.07 -7.60 6.80
C ILE A 77 2.50 -7.40 8.25
N ASP A 78 2.71 -8.51 8.95
CA ASP A 78 3.44 -8.53 10.23
C ASP A 78 4.96 -8.62 10.03
N GLU A 79 5.71 -8.68 11.14
CA GLU A 79 7.17 -8.83 11.13
C GLU A 79 7.69 -10.14 10.50
N ASP A 80 6.84 -11.16 10.41
CA ASP A 80 7.15 -12.47 9.85
C ASP A 80 6.71 -12.56 8.37
N ASN A 81 6.29 -11.42 7.77
CA ASN A 81 5.79 -11.29 6.39
C ASN A 81 4.47 -12.04 6.12
N ASN A 82 3.70 -12.36 7.18
CA ASN A 82 2.35 -12.90 7.02
C ASN A 82 1.41 -11.78 6.60
N PHE A 83 0.50 -12.10 5.68
CA PHE A 83 -0.56 -11.18 5.27
C PHE A 83 -1.55 -10.93 6.41
N ILE A 84 -1.88 -9.66 6.63
CA ILE A 84 -2.86 -9.22 7.63
C ILE A 84 -4.11 -8.63 6.96
N ALA A 85 -3.92 -7.74 5.99
CA ALA A 85 -4.98 -7.07 5.25
C ALA A 85 -4.42 -6.41 3.98
N SER A 86 -5.28 -5.90 3.10
CA SER A 86 -4.88 -5.04 1.98
C SER A 86 -5.70 -3.77 1.91
N ILE A 87 -5.13 -2.70 1.37
CA ILE A 87 -5.78 -1.42 1.12
C ILE A 87 -5.87 -1.17 -0.38
N SER A 88 -7.09 -1.07 -0.90
CA SER A 88 -7.30 -0.72 -2.30
C SER A 88 -7.14 0.79 -2.53
N TYR A 89 -6.96 1.17 -3.80
CA TYR A 89 -6.82 2.56 -4.24
C TYR A 89 -7.83 3.54 -3.62
N ASN A 90 -9.08 3.12 -3.45
CA ASN A 90 -10.15 3.93 -2.86
C ASN A 90 -10.14 3.98 -1.31
N GLY A 91 -9.12 3.41 -0.65
CA GLY A 91 -8.97 3.39 0.80
C GLY A 91 -9.87 2.37 1.51
N LYS A 92 -10.47 1.42 0.80
CA LYS A 92 -11.15 0.27 1.41
C LYS A 92 -10.12 -0.76 1.87
N ILE A 93 -10.46 -1.48 2.94
CA ILE A 93 -9.58 -2.47 3.57
C ILE A 93 -10.18 -3.85 3.40
N TRP A 94 -9.36 -4.82 3.01
CA TRP A 94 -9.78 -6.18 2.70
C TRP A 94 -9.04 -7.20 3.57
N ASP A 95 -9.76 -8.22 4.02
CA ASP A 95 -9.25 -9.31 4.86
C ASP A 95 -8.58 -10.46 4.09
N ASN A 96 -8.51 -10.37 2.76
CA ASN A 96 -7.96 -11.44 1.90
C ASN A 96 -7.17 -10.87 0.72
N GLU A 97 -6.17 -11.63 0.26
CA GLU A 97 -5.42 -11.33 -0.98
C GLU A 97 -6.21 -11.70 -2.24
N ASP A 98 -7.09 -12.71 -2.18
CA ASP A 98 -8.00 -13.05 -3.27
C ASP A 98 -9.24 -12.16 -3.22
N TRP A 99 -9.33 -11.23 -4.18
CA TRP A 99 -10.44 -10.29 -4.32
C TRP A 99 -11.82 -10.97 -4.46
N LYS A 100 -11.87 -12.24 -4.88
CA LYS A 100 -13.13 -13.00 -4.99
C LYS A 100 -13.68 -13.44 -3.64
N LEU A 101 -12.80 -13.60 -2.65
CA LEU A 101 -13.13 -14.08 -1.31
C LEU A 101 -13.09 -12.97 -0.27
N ALA A 102 -12.43 -11.86 -0.59
CA ALA A 102 -12.23 -10.71 0.26
C ALA A 102 -13.54 -10.10 0.78
N LYS A 103 -13.54 -9.74 2.06
CA LYS A 103 -14.57 -8.96 2.72
C LYS A 103 -13.98 -7.65 3.20
N GLU A 104 -14.79 -6.60 3.09
CA GLU A 104 -14.40 -5.27 3.54
C GLU A 104 -14.35 -5.23 5.07
N ILE A 105 -13.26 -4.70 5.62
CA ILE A 105 -13.10 -4.42 7.05
C ILE A 105 -13.48 -2.96 7.28
N GLU A 106 -14.52 -2.74 8.09
CA GLU A 106 -14.85 -1.40 8.57
C GLU A 106 -14.05 -1.08 9.83
N ILE A 107 -13.32 0.05 9.80
CA ILE A 107 -12.61 0.61 10.94
C ILE A 107 -13.33 1.88 11.41
N CYS A 108 -13.77 1.87 12.68
CA CYS A 108 -14.41 3.00 13.35
C CYS A 108 -13.41 4.12 13.73
#